data_AF-A0A1Y2MVC2-F1
#
_entry.id   AF-A0A1Y2MVC2-F1
#
_cell.length_a   1.000
_cell.length_b   1.000
_cell.length_c   1.000
_cell.angle_alpha   90.00
_cell.angle_beta   90.00
_cell.angle_gamma   90.00
#
_symmetry.space_group_name_H-M   'P 1'
#
loop_
_entity.id
_entity.type
_entity.pdbx_description
1 polymer ?
#
loop_
_entity_poly.entity_id
_entity_poly.type
_entity_poly.pdbx_seq_one_letter_code
_entity_poly.pdbx_strand_id
1 'polypeptide(L)'
;MWLSHYTYVSTSRGSIDRYHHVVVRSVGDRVEIGSIPGSNDSRLELRLTRDGQILTGSWTEYTAVDGHYRGARYHGAVQLVVDPTGRSARGRWVGYDRSGEVDSGPWELPLLTTGSGPGAVREHARPAAPPSSGDAPEKGPSPGER
;
A
#
# COMPACT_ATOMS: atom_id res chain seq x y z
N MET A 1 10.29 -8.82 0.62
CA MET A 1 9.11 -8.28 1.31
C MET A 1 9.05 -6.78 1.12
N TRP A 2 7.84 -6.25 0.94
CA TRP A 2 7.59 -4.81 0.81
C TRP A 2 6.54 -4.40 1.83
N LEU A 3 6.48 -3.10 2.14
CA LEU A 3 5.41 -2.50 2.93
C LEU A 3 4.51 -1.72 1.98
N SER A 4 3.24 -2.09 1.87
CA SER A 4 2.24 -1.28 1.19
C SER A 4 1.61 -0.32 2.19
N HIS A 5 1.64 0.97 1.89
CA HIS A 5 1.02 2.02 2.68
C HIS A 5 0.11 2.88 1.80
N TYR A 6 -1.13 3.06 2.20
CA TYR A 6 -2.05 3.98 1.55
C TYR A 6 -2.94 4.66 2.58
N THR A 7 -3.46 5.83 2.21
CA THR A 7 -4.42 6.57 3.03
C THR A 7 -5.72 6.78 2.28
N TYR A 8 -6.82 6.82 3.03
CA TYR A 8 -8.15 7.17 2.52
C TYR A 8 -8.93 7.95 3.59
N VAL A 9 -9.95 8.69 3.17
CA VAL A 9 -10.82 9.42 4.10
C VAL A 9 -12.07 8.59 4.39
N SER A 10 -12.25 8.21 5.65
CA SER A 10 -13.47 7.58 6.15
C SER A 10 -14.44 8.68 6.59
N THR A 11 -15.64 8.73 6.00
CA THR A 11 -16.69 9.70 6.39
C THR A 11 -16.97 9.75 7.89
N SER A 12 -16.87 8.60 8.57
CA SER A 12 -17.10 8.46 10.01
C SER A 12 -15.85 8.60 10.90
N ARG A 13 -14.63 8.54 10.35
CA ARG A 13 -13.39 8.41 11.14
C ARG A 13 -12.27 9.37 10.73
N GLY A 14 -12.49 10.19 9.69
CA GLY A 14 -11.44 11.04 9.13
C GLY A 14 -10.40 10.25 8.33
N SER A 15 -9.18 10.78 8.24
CA SER A 15 -8.08 10.14 7.51
C SER A 15 -7.66 8.84 8.19
N ILE A 16 -7.51 7.78 7.41
CA ILE A 16 -7.10 6.45 7.87
C ILE A 16 -5.87 6.01 7.09
N ASP A 17 -4.83 5.62 7.83
CA ASP A 17 -3.65 4.95 7.31
C ASP A 17 -3.82 3.43 7.30
N ARG A 18 -3.36 2.78 6.24
CA ARG A 18 -3.38 1.31 6.10
C ARG A 18 -2.02 0.80 5.69
N TYR A 19 -1.58 -0.26 6.37
CA TYR A 19 -0.29 -0.88 6.16
C TYR A 19 -0.45 -2.38 5.90
N HIS A 20 0.25 -2.91 4.91
CA HIS A 20 0.30 -4.35 4.64
C HIS A 20 1.73 -4.78 4.35
N HIS A 21 2.21 -5.83 5.00
CA HIS A 21 3.36 -6.58 4.50
C HIS A 21 2.93 -7.35 3.26
N VAL A 22 3.63 -7.12 2.14
CA VAL A 22 3.29 -7.73 0.86
C VAL A 22 4.46 -8.45 0.22
N VAL A 23 4.14 -9.47 -0.57
CA VAL A 23 5.08 -10.12 -1.49
C VAL A 23 4.82 -9.57 -2.89
N VAL A 24 5.90 -9.26 -3.60
CA VAL A 24 5.88 -8.86 -5.01
C VAL A 24 6.40 -10.03 -5.84
N ARG A 25 5.67 -10.40 -6.89
CA ARG A 25 6.06 -11.41 -7.88
C ARG A 25 5.96 -10.80 -9.27
N SER A 26 6.97 -11.01 -10.10
CA SER A 26 6.99 -10.46 -11.46
C SER A 26 7.31 -11.55 -12.47
N VAL A 27 6.57 -11.55 -13.59
CA VAL A 27 6.81 -12.43 -14.74
C VAL A 27 6.65 -11.57 -16.00
N GLY A 28 7.76 -11.31 -16.69
CA GLY A 28 7.78 -10.35 -17.79
C GLY A 28 7.44 -8.94 -17.30
N ASP A 29 6.47 -8.30 -17.95
CA ASP A 29 5.93 -6.98 -17.59
C ASP A 29 4.84 -7.04 -16.51
N ARG A 30 4.33 -8.23 -16.17
CA ARG A 30 3.28 -8.41 -15.17
C ARG A 30 3.87 -8.43 -13.77
N VAL A 31 3.25 -7.69 -12.86
CA VAL A 31 3.59 -7.62 -11.45
C VAL A 31 2.35 -7.91 -10.62
N GLU A 32 2.42 -8.95 -9.79
CA GLU A 32 1.40 -9.29 -8.81
C GLU A 32 1.92 -8.98 -7.40
N ILE A 33 1.09 -8.32 -6.60
CA ILE A 33 1.40 -7.96 -5.23
C ILE A 33 0.28 -8.46 -4.33
N GLY A 34 0.63 -9.16 -3.26
CA GLY A 34 -0.36 -9.70 -2.33
C GLY A 34 0.08 -9.55 -0.88
N SER A 35 -0.83 -9.15 -0.01
CA SER A 35 -0.62 -9.17 1.43
C SER A 35 -0.41 -10.58 1.94
N ILE A 36 0.47 -10.74 2.92
CA ILE A 36 0.64 -12.03 3.59
C ILE A 36 -0.37 -12.19 4.73
N PRO A 37 -0.81 -13.42 5.03
CA PRO A 37 -1.65 -13.66 6.19
C PRO A 37 -1.04 -13.09 7.48
N GLY A 38 -1.87 -12.43 8.29
CA GLY A 38 -1.44 -11.81 9.55
C GLY A 38 -0.84 -10.41 9.41
N SER A 39 -0.65 -9.88 8.19
CA SER A 39 -0.10 -8.52 8.01
C SER A 39 -1.08 -7.40 8.37
N ASN A 40 -2.38 -7.67 8.25
CA ASN A 40 -3.48 -6.78 8.58
C ASN A 40 -4.76 -7.63 8.78
N ASP A 41 -5.84 -7.00 9.23
CA ASP A 41 -7.20 -7.55 9.35
C ASP A 41 -7.87 -7.85 7.99
N SER A 42 -7.27 -7.36 6.92
CA SER A 42 -7.78 -7.31 5.56
C SER A 42 -6.78 -7.93 4.61
N ARG A 43 -7.27 -8.36 3.45
CA ARG A 43 -6.45 -8.93 2.38
C ARG A 43 -6.37 -7.95 1.22
N LEU A 44 -5.15 -7.64 0.81
CA LEU A 44 -4.85 -6.71 -0.26
C LEU A 44 -4.18 -7.41 -1.44
N GLU A 45 -4.65 -7.09 -2.64
CA GLU A 45 -4.10 -7.61 -3.90
C GLU A 45 -3.93 -6.47 -4.91
N LEU A 46 -2.81 -6.45 -5.63
CA LEU A 46 -2.59 -5.58 -6.79
C LEU A 46 -2.17 -6.42 -8.00
N ARG A 47 -2.69 -6.05 -9.16
CA ARG A 47 -2.32 -6.61 -10.45
C ARG A 47 -1.92 -5.47 -11.36
N LEU A 48 -0.62 -5.39 -11.65
CA LEU A 48 0.00 -4.27 -12.34
C LEU A 48 0.74 -4.76 -13.59
N THR A 49 0.90 -3.83 -14.55
CA THR A 49 1.80 -3.97 -15.69
C THR A 49 2.89 -2.91 -15.56
N ARG A 50 4.12 -3.27 -15.94
CA ARG A 50 5.30 -2.42 -15.88
C ARG A 50 5.67 -1.92 -17.27
N ASP A 51 5.80 -0.60 -17.39
CA ASP A 51 6.43 0.07 -18.54
C ASP A 51 7.52 1.02 -18.03
N GLY A 52 8.79 0.65 -18.27
CA GLY A 52 9.93 1.36 -17.69
C GLY A 52 9.88 1.41 -16.16
N GLN A 53 9.74 2.62 -15.62
CA GLN A 53 9.60 2.88 -14.17
C GLN A 53 8.15 2.99 -13.71
N ILE A 54 7.18 2.88 -14.62
CA ILE A 54 5.77 3.05 -14.32
C ILE A 54 5.14 1.67 -14.08
N LEU A 55 4.42 1.52 -12.97
CA LEU A 55 3.53 0.40 -12.69
C LEU A 55 2.10 0.90 -12.75
N THR A 56 1.25 0.29 -13.57
CA THR A 56 -0.17 0.68 -13.68
C THR A 56 -1.06 -0.55 -13.63
N GLY A 57 -2.19 -0.46 -12.96
CA GLY A 57 -3.17 -1.55 -12.94
C GLY A 57 -4.27 -1.35 -11.91
N SER A 58 -4.66 -2.44 -11.26
CA SER A 58 -5.77 -2.46 -10.32
C SER A 58 -5.35 -2.92 -8.93
N TRP A 59 -6.10 -2.47 -7.93
CA TRP A 59 -6.04 -2.97 -6.56
C TRP A 59 -7.40 -3.55 -6.16
N THR A 60 -7.39 -4.50 -5.23
CA THR A 60 -8.58 -5.06 -4.59
C THR A 60 -8.28 -5.29 -3.12
N GLU A 61 -9.17 -4.84 -2.23
CA GLU A 61 -9.10 -5.09 -0.80
C GLU A 61 -10.36 -5.81 -0.32
N TYR A 62 -10.17 -6.89 0.43
CA TYR A 62 -11.21 -7.61 1.16
C TYR A 62 -11.09 -7.26 2.64
N THR A 63 -12.08 -6.56 3.16
CA THR A 63 -12.09 -6.11 4.56
C THR A 63 -12.43 -7.25 5.52
N ALA A 64 -12.13 -7.08 6.81
CA ALA A 64 -12.46 -8.06 7.83
C ALA A 64 -13.98 -8.29 7.96
N VAL A 65 -14.41 -9.55 8.08
CA VAL A 65 -15.83 -9.93 8.19
C VAL A 65 -16.44 -9.44 9.50
N ASP A 66 -15.66 -9.44 10.57
CA ASP A 66 -15.99 -8.94 11.91
C ASP A 66 -15.67 -7.44 12.09
N GLY A 67 -15.09 -6.79 11.07
CA GLY A 67 -14.71 -5.39 11.10
C GLY A 67 -15.81 -4.41 10.70
N HIS A 68 -15.47 -3.11 10.75
CA HIS A 68 -16.39 -2.01 10.40
C HIS A 68 -17.01 -2.17 8.99
N TYR A 69 -16.27 -2.75 8.04
CA TYR A 69 -16.69 -2.94 6.65
C TYR A 69 -17.29 -4.32 6.36
N ARG A 70 -17.40 -5.21 7.37
CA ARG A 70 -18.14 -6.48 7.34
C ARG A 70 -17.87 -7.36 6.10
N GLY A 71 -16.62 -7.51 5.70
CA GLY A 71 -16.26 -8.37 4.56
C GLY A 71 -16.48 -7.73 3.19
N ALA A 72 -16.72 -6.42 3.12
CA ALA A 72 -16.84 -5.71 1.85
C ALA A 72 -15.58 -5.84 1.00
N ARG A 73 -15.80 -5.89 -0.32
CA ARG A 73 -14.77 -5.88 -1.35
C ARG A 73 -14.71 -4.51 -2.01
N TYR A 74 -13.58 -3.84 -1.89
CA TYR A 74 -13.27 -2.60 -2.61
C TYR A 74 -12.26 -2.86 -3.71
N HIS A 75 -12.31 -2.07 -4.77
CA HIS A 75 -11.36 -2.15 -5.87
C HIS A 75 -11.27 -0.83 -6.62
N GLY A 76 -10.22 -0.71 -7.43
CA GLY A 76 -10.04 0.46 -8.27
C GLY A 76 -8.74 0.41 -9.06
N ALA A 77 -8.30 1.56 -9.54
CA ALA A 77 -7.08 1.71 -10.32
C ALA A 77 -5.93 2.24 -9.46
N VAL A 78 -4.70 1.94 -9.84
CA VAL A 78 -3.48 2.47 -9.20
C VAL A 78 -2.39 2.67 -10.23
N GLN A 79 -1.65 3.77 -10.07
CA GLN A 79 -0.41 4.01 -10.81
C GLN A 79 0.69 4.38 -9.82
N LEU A 80 1.85 3.74 -9.96
CA LEU A 80 3.04 3.93 -9.13
C LEU A 80 4.25 4.21 -10.02
N VAL A 81 5.16 5.04 -9.54
CA VAL A 81 6.47 5.31 -10.14
C VAL A 81 7.53 4.67 -9.25
N VAL A 82 8.32 3.77 -9.83
CA VAL A 82 9.45 3.09 -9.19
C VAL A 82 10.64 4.04 -9.17
N ASP A 83 11.24 4.23 -7.99
CA ASP A 83 12.45 5.05 -7.88
C ASP A 83 13.63 4.44 -8.67
N PRO A 84 14.68 5.23 -8.99
CA PRO A 84 15.84 4.74 -9.76
C PRO A 84 16.60 3.59 -9.09
N THR A 85 16.51 3.44 -7.76
CA THR A 85 17.16 2.35 -7.01
C THR A 85 16.33 1.06 -7.00
N GLY A 86 15.08 1.11 -7.48
CA GLY A 86 14.15 0.01 -7.43
C GLY A 86 13.75 -0.39 -6.01
N ARG A 87 13.92 0.50 -5.01
CA ARG A 87 13.69 0.19 -3.59
C ARG A 87 12.41 0.81 -3.02
N SER A 88 11.73 1.64 -3.79
CA SER A 88 10.40 2.13 -3.48
C SER A 88 9.61 2.40 -4.76
N ALA A 89 8.29 2.33 -4.63
CA ALA A 89 7.35 2.84 -5.62
C ALA A 89 6.35 3.77 -4.95
N ARG A 90 6.02 4.90 -5.58
CA ARG A 90 5.05 5.86 -5.05
C ARG A 90 4.08 6.33 -6.11
N GLY A 91 2.85 6.60 -5.73
CA GLY A 91 1.87 7.14 -6.66
C GLY A 91 0.52 7.33 -6.00
N ARG A 92 -0.56 7.06 -6.75
CA ARG A 92 -1.93 7.27 -6.28
C ARG A 92 -2.84 6.13 -6.69
N TRP A 93 -3.84 5.87 -5.85
CA TRP A 93 -4.98 5.04 -6.20
C TRP A 93 -6.20 5.89 -6.51
N VAL A 94 -7.12 5.30 -7.26
CA VAL A 94 -8.50 5.77 -7.45
C VAL A 94 -9.43 4.60 -7.13
N GLY A 95 -10.53 4.87 -6.44
CA GLY A 95 -11.53 3.89 -6.02
C GLY A 95 -12.83 4.58 -5.67
N TYR A 96 -13.68 3.90 -4.88
CA TYR A 96 -14.97 4.44 -4.48
C TYR A 96 -15.31 4.08 -3.03
N ASP A 97 -16.13 4.90 -2.40
CA ASP A 97 -16.57 4.69 -1.02
C ASP A 97 -17.90 3.89 -0.92
N ARG A 98 -18.49 3.80 0.28
CA ARG A 98 -19.77 3.08 0.47
C ARG A 98 -20.96 3.72 -0.24
N SER A 99 -20.91 5.02 -0.49
CA SER A 99 -21.91 5.78 -1.25
C SER A 99 -21.70 5.70 -2.76
N GLY A 100 -20.57 5.15 -3.21
CA GLY A 100 -20.21 5.08 -4.63
C GLY A 100 -19.52 6.33 -5.14
N GLU A 101 -19.18 7.28 -4.26
CA GLU A 101 -18.40 8.47 -4.63
C GLU A 101 -16.94 8.07 -4.89
N VAL A 102 -16.36 8.62 -5.95
CA VAL A 102 -14.98 8.33 -6.35
C VAL A 102 -14.01 9.10 -5.45
N ASP A 103 -13.02 8.39 -4.92
CA ASP A 103 -11.96 8.96 -4.09
C ASP A 103 -10.57 8.55 -4.62
N SER A 104 -9.54 9.29 -4.23
CA SER A 104 -8.16 9.03 -4.59
C SER A 104 -7.20 9.43 -3.47
N GLY A 105 -6.16 8.62 -3.26
CA GLY A 105 -5.20 8.85 -2.20
C GLY A 105 -3.78 8.44 -2.58
N PRO A 106 -2.78 8.85 -1.78
CA PRO A 106 -1.40 8.42 -1.96
C PRO A 106 -1.27 6.92 -1.71
N TRP A 107 -0.31 6.32 -2.42
CA TRP A 107 0.13 4.95 -2.20
C TRP A 107 1.66 4.88 -2.26
N GLU A 108 2.25 4.29 -1.24
CA GLU A 108 3.68 4.01 -1.16
C GLU A 108 3.96 2.53 -1.00
N LEU A 109 5.07 2.09 -1.60
CA LEU A 109 5.53 0.71 -1.57
C LEU A 109 7.06 0.69 -1.35
N PRO A 110 7.58 0.96 -0.15
CA PRO A 110 9.00 0.77 0.16
C PRO A 110 9.38 -0.71 0.35
N LEU A 111 10.59 -1.06 -0.10
CA LEU A 111 11.20 -2.37 0.09
C LEU A 111 11.68 -2.52 1.54
N LEU A 112 11.25 -3.59 2.21
CA LEU A 112 11.74 -3.93 3.56
C LEU A 112 12.97 -4.82 3.49
N THR A 113 12.89 -5.86 2.66
CA THR A 113 13.99 -6.81 2.43
C THR A 113 13.83 -7.44 1.06
N THR A 114 14.93 -7.79 0.40
CA THR A 114 14.89 -8.51 -0.87
C THR A 114 14.41 -9.96 -0.70
N GLY A 115 14.50 -10.52 0.51
CA GLY A 115 14.01 -11.87 0.82
C GLY A 115 12.49 -11.98 0.70
N SER A 116 12.01 -13.03 0.03
CA SER A 116 10.58 -13.39 -0.07
C SER A 116 10.29 -14.86 0.28
N GLY A 117 11.30 -15.58 0.77
CA GLY A 117 11.17 -16.98 1.20
C GLY A 117 10.39 -17.16 2.51
N PRO A 118 10.12 -18.40 2.92
CA PRO A 118 9.30 -18.71 4.11
C PRO A 118 9.79 -18.05 5.40
N GLY A 119 11.11 -17.88 5.56
CA GLY A 119 11.70 -17.18 6.71
C GLY A 119 11.27 -15.71 6.79
N ALA A 120 11.42 -14.97 5.68
CA ALA A 120 11.02 -13.57 5.59
C ALA A 120 9.50 -13.40 5.77
N VAL A 121 8.68 -14.31 5.22
CA VAL A 121 7.23 -14.27 5.42
C VAL A 121 6.87 -14.43 6.90
N ARG A 122 7.47 -15.38 7.61
CA ARG A 122 7.21 -15.59 9.04
C ARG A 122 7.59 -14.39 9.89
N GLU A 123 8.71 -13.75 9.61
CA GLU A 123 9.16 -12.54 10.33
C GLU A 123 8.19 -11.35 10.20
N HIS A 124 7.51 -11.28 9.05
CA HIS A 124 6.56 -10.22 8.72
C HIS A 124 5.09 -10.63 8.88
N ALA A 125 4.77 -11.85 9.32
CA ALA A 125 3.41 -12.35 9.54
C ALA A 125 2.80 -11.80 10.84
N ARG A 126 2.80 -10.48 10.96
CA ARG A 126 2.30 -9.69 12.09
C ARG A 126 1.76 -8.36 11.55
N PRO A 127 0.88 -7.67 12.29
CA PRO A 127 0.36 -6.37 11.88
C PRO A 127 1.49 -5.43 11.45
N ALA A 128 1.38 -4.92 10.24
CA ALA A 128 2.35 -3.96 9.73
C ALA A 128 2.22 -2.66 10.53
N ALA A 129 3.30 -2.27 11.19
CA ALA A 129 3.42 -0.98 11.82
C ALA A 129 3.98 0.02 10.79
N PRO A 130 3.71 1.34 10.94
CA PRO A 130 4.49 2.33 10.21
C PRO A 130 5.99 2.06 10.43
N PRO A 131 6.85 2.31 9.43
CA PRO A 131 8.29 2.21 9.64
C PRO A 131 8.64 3.12 10.82
N SER A 132 9.39 2.60 11.80
CA SER A 132 9.89 3.39 12.92
C SER A 132 10.55 4.63 12.34
N SER A 133 10.05 5.80 12.72
CA SER A 133 10.58 7.11 12.35
C SER A 133 11.99 7.27 12.93
N GLY A 134 12.98 6.62 12.31
CA GLY A 134 14.38 6.94 12.50
C GLY A 134 14.68 8.21 11.73
N ASP A 135 14.97 9.28 12.47
CA ASP A 135 15.41 10.59 12.00
C ASP A 135 14.71 11.11 10.74
N ALA A 136 13.47 11.58 10.91
CA ALA A 136 13.02 12.66 10.05
C ALA A 136 13.92 13.88 10.37
N PRO A 137 14.64 14.47 9.39
CA PRO A 137 15.29 15.75 9.64
C PRO A 137 14.20 16.73 10.06
N GLU A 138 14.46 17.43 11.16
CA GLU A 138 13.65 18.53 11.68
C GLU A 138 13.19 19.38 10.49
N LYS A 139 11.87 19.47 10.26
CA LYS A 139 11.33 20.37 9.23
C LYS A 139 11.77 21.78 9.63
N GLY A 140 12.79 22.30 8.95
CA GLY A 140 13.07 23.73 8.94
C GLY A 140 11.80 24.50 8.55
N PRO A 141 11.62 25.73 9.06
CA PRO A 141 10.37 26.45 8.91
C PRO A 141 9.97 26.58 7.43
N SER A 142 8.68 26.44 7.16
CA SER A 142 8.14 26.61 5.82
C SER A 142 8.35 28.07 5.37
N PRO A 143 8.75 28.32 4.11
CA PRO A 143 8.88 29.68 3.60
C PRO A 143 7.50 30.34 3.59
N GLY A 144 7.22 31.23 4.55
CA GLY A 144 5.92 31.88 4.65
C GLY A 144 5.53 32.43 6.03
N GLU A 145 6.24 32.06 7.09
CA GLU A 145 6.13 32.75 8.38
C GLU A 145 7.38 33.63 8.54
N ARG A 146 7.14 34.93 8.76
CA ARG A 146 8.10 36.05 8.62
C ARG A 146 9.30 35.99 9.55
#